data_AF-A0A8H2X1F1-F1
#
_entry.id   AF-A0A8H2X1F1-F1
#
_cell.length_a   1.000
_cell.length_b   1.000
_cell.length_c   1.000
_cell.angle_alpha   90.00
_cell.angle_beta   90.00
_cell.angle_gamma   90.00
#
_symmetry.space_group_name_H-M   'P 1'
#
loop_
_entity.id
_entity.type
_entity.pdbx_description
1 polymer ?
#
loop_
_entity_poly.entity_id
_entity_poly.type
_entity_poly.pdbx_seq_one_letter_code
_entity_poly.pdbx_strand_id
1 'polypeptide(L)'
;MSLLHFALARPEGVPPFPEGWGKPPSPVQHPGIVSVLYSGVGTYYYRCAPGEGSGWTIVGTRTAEWVVPSHTVELDPEVELLSMEEAISTLAADATRFKQDFETLSPSLHAQFAFQPTAEWCRYQMIRDQESPVYVASPPKFWGARIQHGSEIHYIVWTYRPSNDPAPKVIMVHLRATSETFAILFKAVILVVQSEKYQLIEAWNMDSELEGAIGETGGRLYERTGQLPALKWYGTEKEVDWVGNNK
;
A
#
# COMPACT_ATOMS: atom_id res chain seq x y z
N MET A 1 -2.08 -23.05 -5.26
CA MET A 1 -1.61 -21.83 -5.96
C MET A 1 -0.31 -22.04 -6.72
N SER A 2 0.39 -23.17 -6.54
CA SER A 2 1.55 -23.58 -7.35
C SER A 2 1.31 -23.57 -8.87
N LEU A 3 0.11 -23.98 -9.32
CA LEU A 3 -0.24 -23.99 -10.74
C LEU A 3 -0.34 -22.59 -11.36
N LEU A 4 -0.64 -21.56 -10.56
CA LEU A 4 -0.87 -20.20 -11.06
C LEU A 4 0.38 -19.61 -11.72
N HIS A 5 1.56 -19.97 -11.20
CA HIS A 5 2.83 -19.54 -11.78
C HIS A 5 2.98 -19.93 -13.25
N PHE A 6 2.55 -21.14 -13.64
CA PHE A 6 2.62 -21.60 -15.02
C PHE A 6 1.64 -20.89 -15.96
N ALA A 7 0.62 -20.22 -15.41
CA ALA A 7 -0.29 -19.40 -16.19
C ALA A 7 0.19 -17.95 -16.31
N LEU A 8 0.78 -17.39 -15.24
CA LEU A 8 1.13 -15.96 -15.14
C LEU A 8 2.54 -15.62 -15.61
N ALA A 9 3.50 -16.53 -15.43
CA ALA A 9 4.90 -16.25 -15.68
C ALA A 9 5.26 -16.35 -17.16
N ARG A 10 6.35 -15.68 -17.54
CA ARG A 10 7.03 -16.00 -18.79
C ARG A 10 7.63 -17.42 -18.71
N PRO A 11 7.64 -18.19 -19.80
CA PRO A 11 8.15 -19.57 -19.78
C PRO A 11 9.57 -19.71 -19.23
N GLU A 12 10.43 -18.71 -19.45
CA GLU A 12 11.83 -18.72 -19.01
C GLU A 12 11.98 -18.53 -17.49
N GLY A 13 10.95 -18.01 -16.83
CA GLY A 13 10.95 -17.66 -15.41
C GLY A 13 10.37 -18.73 -14.49
N VAL A 14 9.96 -19.87 -15.04
CA VAL A 14 9.43 -21.02 -14.27
C VAL A 14 10.15 -22.30 -14.68
N PRO A 15 10.34 -23.26 -13.74
CA PRO A 15 10.88 -24.56 -14.09
C PRO A 15 9.93 -25.34 -15.01
N PRO A 16 10.38 -26.46 -15.60
CA PRO A 16 9.51 -27.34 -16.37
C PRO A 16 8.25 -27.76 -15.57
N PHE A 17 7.13 -27.92 -16.28
CA PHE A 17 5.90 -28.38 -15.64
C PHE A 17 6.10 -29.79 -15.06
N PRO A 18 5.80 -30.03 -13.77
CA PRO A 18 6.13 -31.29 -13.12
C PRO A 18 5.44 -32.51 -13.75
N GLU A 19 6.19 -33.60 -13.88
CA GLU A 19 5.65 -34.88 -14.31
C GLU A 19 4.62 -35.38 -13.27
N GLY A 20 3.47 -35.86 -13.75
CA GLY A 20 2.37 -36.33 -12.90
C GLY A 20 1.38 -35.26 -12.42
N TRP A 21 1.63 -33.97 -12.68
CA TRP A 21 0.66 -32.89 -12.40
C TRP A 21 -0.43 -32.74 -13.47
N GLY A 22 -0.41 -33.61 -14.48
CA GLY A 22 -1.36 -33.60 -15.59
C GLY A 22 -0.94 -32.63 -16.70
N LYS A 23 -1.91 -31.88 -17.24
CA LYS A 23 -1.67 -30.90 -18.31
C LYS A 23 -1.38 -29.52 -17.70
N PRO A 24 -0.38 -28.77 -18.20
CA PRO A 24 -0.15 -27.40 -17.75
C PRO A 24 -1.38 -26.50 -18.00
N PRO A 25 -1.61 -25.49 -17.16
CA PRO A 25 -2.66 -24.50 -17.40
C PRO A 25 -2.35 -23.68 -18.65
N SER A 26 -3.39 -23.12 -19.27
CA SER A 26 -3.23 -22.20 -20.40
C SER A 26 -2.54 -20.92 -19.92
N PRO A 27 -1.45 -20.47 -20.58
CA PRO A 27 -0.83 -19.19 -20.28
C PRO A 27 -1.79 -18.02 -20.52
N VAL A 28 -1.64 -16.95 -19.75
CA VAL A 28 -2.32 -15.69 -20.03
C VAL A 28 -1.75 -15.03 -21.29
N GLN A 29 -2.52 -14.15 -21.92
CA GLN A 29 -2.10 -13.43 -23.13
C GLN A 29 -0.85 -12.57 -22.91
N HIS A 30 -0.68 -12.03 -21.70
CA HIS A 30 0.42 -11.14 -21.34
C HIS A 30 1.14 -11.66 -20.08
N PRO A 31 2.06 -12.62 -20.22
CA PRO A 31 2.80 -13.15 -19.09
C PRO A 31 3.70 -12.09 -18.44
N GLY A 32 3.70 -12.05 -17.10
CA GLY A 32 4.43 -11.08 -16.30
C GLY A 32 5.85 -11.54 -15.95
N ILE A 33 6.74 -10.57 -15.75
CA ILE A 33 8.07 -10.78 -15.14
C ILE A 33 8.00 -10.78 -13.60
N VAL A 34 6.90 -10.22 -13.05
CA VAL A 34 6.63 -10.17 -11.62
C VAL A 34 5.14 -10.42 -11.38
N SER A 35 4.82 -11.01 -10.22
CA SER A 35 3.46 -11.04 -9.70
C SER A 35 3.48 -10.64 -8.23
N VAL A 36 2.42 -9.96 -7.78
CA VAL A 36 2.26 -9.60 -6.36
C VAL A 36 0.88 -10.01 -5.86
N LEU A 37 0.79 -10.32 -4.56
CA LEU A 37 -0.46 -10.56 -3.86
C LEU A 37 -0.37 -10.05 -2.42
N TYR A 38 -1.53 -9.91 -1.77
CA TYR A 38 -1.64 -9.62 -0.35
C TYR A 38 -2.27 -10.82 0.34
N SER A 39 -1.50 -11.50 1.20
CA SER A 39 -1.89 -12.75 1.82
C SER A 39 -2.72 -12.51 3.09
N GLY A 40 -4.02 -12.77 3.01
CA GLY A 40 -4.90 -12.87 4.17
C GLY A 40 -4.70 -14.15 5.00
N VAL A 41 -3.90 -15.11 4.52
CA VAL A 41 -3.66 -16.43 5.14
C VAL A 41 -2.21 -16.61 5.61
N GLY A 42 -1.55 -15.51 5.97
CA GLY A 42 -0.18 -15.50 6.47
C GLY A 42 0.84 -15.99 5.45
N THR A 43 1.79 -16.83 5.87
CA THR A 43 2.92 -17.28 5.04
C THR A 43 2.58 -18.45 4.10
N TYR A 44 1.31 -18.83 3.95
CA TYR A 44 0.87 -19.95 3.10
C TYR A 44 1.44 -19.92 1.68
N TYR A 45 1.58 -18.74 1.08
CA TYR A 45 2.07 -18.60 -0.30
C TYR A 45 3.58 -18.87 -0.43
N TYR A 46 4.34 -18.86 0.66
CA TYR A 46 5.75 -19.22 0.66
C TYR A 46 5.99 -20.65 0.15
N ARG A 47 5.10 -21.59 0.50
CA ARG A 47 5.16 -22.99 0.03
C ARG A 47 4.52 -23.22 -1.34
N CYS A 48 3.89 -22.21 -1.93
CA CYS A 48 3.23 -22.35 -3.23
C CYS A 48 4.25 -22.18 -4.36
N ALA A 49 5.16 -23.14 -4.53
CA ALA A 49 6.20 -23.10 -5.55
C ALA A 49 5.73 -23.65 -6.91
N PRO A 50 6.24 -23.15 -8.05
CA PRO A 50 6.14 -23.84 -9.34
C PRO A 50 7.11 -25.03 -9.34
N GLY A 51 6.62 -26.26 -9.23
CA GLY A 51 7.47 -27.46 -9.15
C GLY A 51 8.48 -27.37 -8.01
N GLU A 52 9.75 -27.65 -8.31
CA GLU A 52 10.90 -27.59 -7.39
C GLU A 52 11.44 -26.16 -7.13
N GLY A 53 10.74 -25.13 -7.62
CA GLY A 53 11.15 -23.73 -7.42
C GLY A 53 10.86 -23.18 -6.02
N SER A 54 11.01 -21.87 -5.86
CA SER A 54 10.54 -21.15 -4.67
C SER A 54 9.09 -20.67 -4.83
N GLY A 55 8.33 -20.58 -3.75
CA GLY A 55 7.02 -19.94 -3.76
C GLY A 55 7.12 -18.42 -3.76
N TRP A 56 6.18 -17.77 -3.09
CA TRP A 56 6.12 -16.31 -2.99
C TRP A 56 7.02 -15.81 -1.84
N THR A 57 7.71 -14.71 -2.06
CA THR A 57 8.54 -14.04 -1.06
C THR A 57 7.73 -12.98 -0.34
N ILE A 58 7.62 -13.07 0.98
CA ILE A 58 6.98 -12.05 1.82
C ILE A 58 7.91 -10.84 1.92
N VAL A 59 7.38 -9.64 1.68
CA VAL A 59 8.15 -8.37 1.73
C VAL A 59 7.31 -7.25 2.36
N GLY A 60 7.97 -6.22 2.89
CA GLY A 60 7.30 -4.98 3.32
C GLY A 60 6.21 -5.17 4.38
N THR A 61 6.49 -5.98 5.39
CA THR A 61 5.54 -6.36 6.46
C THR A 61 5.49 -5.37 7.62
N ARG A 62 6.29 -4.30 7.56
CA ARG A 62 6.28 -3.25 8.57
C ARG A 62 4.95 -2.48 8.53
N THR A 63 4.40 -2.21 9.70
CA THR A 63 3.20 -1.40 9.89
C THR A 63 3.48 -0.32 10.93
N ALA A 64 3.06 0.90 10.62
CA ALA A 64 2.93 2.00 11.56
C ALA A 64 1.47 2.09 12.00
N GLU A 65 1.24 2.22 13.30
CA GLU A 65 -0.10 2.35 13.87
C GLU A 65 -0.13 3.43 14.95
N TRP A 66 -1.20 4.21 14.96
CA TRP A 66 -1.46 5.24 15.94
C TRP A 66 -2.81 4.98 16.60
N VAL A 67 -2.84 5.15 17.93
CA VAL A 67 -4.09 5.28 18.68
C VAL A 67 -4.52 6.73 18.57
N VAL A 68 -5.78 6.94 18.19
CA VAL A 68 -6.33 8.29 18.02
C VAL A 68 -6.34 9.01 19.36
N PRO A 69 -5.70 10.18 19.50
CA PRO A 69 -5.67 10.90 20.75
C PRO A 69 -7.06 11.38 21.16
N SER A 70 -7.27 11.57 22.46
CA SER A 70 -8.53 12.14 22.99
C SER A 70 -8.56 13.67 22.99
N HIS A 71 -7.42 14.33 22.80
CA HIS A 71 -7.32 15.79 22.75
C HIS A 71 -7.62 16.29 21.33
N THR A 72 -8.23 17.47 21.24
CA THR A 72 -8.47 18.14 19.95
C THR A 72 -7.14 18.55 19.33
N VAL A 73 -7.01 18.31 18.02
CA VAL A 73 -5.90 18.81 17.22
C VAL A 73 -6.32 20.06 16.45
N GLU A 74 -5.43 21.04 16.37
CA GLU A 74 -5.61 22.21 15.53
C GLU A 74 -5.05 21.93 14.13
N LEU A 75 -5.86 22.21 13.11
CA LEU A 75 -5.49 22.06 11.72
C LEU A 75 -4.74 23.32 11.26
N ASP A 76 -3.63 23.13 10.56
CA ASP A 76 -2.94 24.21 9.89
C ASP A 76 -3.85 24.83 8.82
N PRO A 77 -4.01 26.17 8.75
CA PRO A 77 -4.90 26.82 7.80
C PRO A 77 -4.53 26.58 6.33
N GLU A 78 -3.29 26.19 6.04
CA GLU A 78 -2.84 25.85 4.68
C GLU A 78 -3.20 24.42 4.27
N VAL A 79 -3.66 23.58 5.20
CA VAL A 79 -4.07 22.21 4.90
C VAL A 79 -5.50 22.17 4.36
N GLU A 80 -5.63 21.60 3.18
CA GLU A 80 -6.91 21.35 2.51
C GLU A 80 -7.34 19.91 2.72
N LEU A 81 -8.54 19.70 3.29
CA LEU A 81 -9.18 18.39 3.34
C LEU A 81 -9.84 18.08 2.00
N LEU A 82 -9.66 16.85 1.51
CA LEU A 82 -10.03 16.44 0.16
C LEU A 82 -11.23 15.50 0.19
N SER A 83 -12.19 15.73 -0.69
CA SER A 83 -13.19 14.73 -1.06
C SER A 83 -12.54 13.51 -1.75
N MET A 84 -13.34 12.46 -1.99
CA MET A 84 -12.86 11.27 -2.70
C MET A 84 -12.25 11.61 -4.06
N GLU A 85 -12.95 12.40 -4.87
CA GLU A 85 -12.50 12.76 -6.23
C GLU A 85 -11.24 13.64 -6.20
N GLU A 86 -11.14 14.57 -5.24
CA GLU A 86 -9.96 15.42 -5.07
C GLU A 86 -8.74 14.63 -4.60
N ALA A 87 -8.93 13.66 -3.70
CA ALA A 87 -7.87 12.77 -3.24
C ALA A 87 -7.37 11.85 -4.37
N ILE A 88 -8.29 11.27 -5.17
CA ILE A 88 -7.95 10.48 -6.36
C ILE A 88 -7.17 11.33 -7.37
N SER A 89 -7.66 12.54 -7.66
CA SER A 89 -7.01 13.46 -8.61
C SER A 89 -5.62 13.88 -8.14
N THR A 90 -5.46 14.19 -6.84
CA THR A 90 -4.18 14.56 -6.24
C THR A 90 -3.15 13.45 -6.36
N LEU A 91 -3.53 12.20 -6.04
CA LEU A 91 -2.65 11.04 -6.22
C LEU A 91 -2.30 10.78 -7.68
N ALA A 92 -3.28 10.85 -8.59
CA ALA A 92 -3.05 10.59 -10.00
C ALA A 92 -2.11 11.63 -10.64
N ALA A 93 -2.19 12.89 -10.21
CA ALA A 93 -1.27 13.94 -10.65
C ALA A 93 0.18 13.67 -10.21
N ASP A 94 0.36 12.98 -9.09
CA ASP A 94 1.68 12.62 -8.56
C ASP A 94 2.37 11.46 -9.29
N ALA A 95 1.62 10.71 -10.12
CA ALA A 95 2.14 9.51 -10.78
C ALA A 95 3.36 9.78 -11.69
N THR A 96 3.42 10.97 -12.31
CA THR A 96 4.59 11.38 -13.12
C THR A 96 5.82 11.59 -12.24
N ARG A 97 5.64 12.18 -11.05
CA ARG A 97 6.72 12.42 -10.09
C ARG A 97 7.20 11.11 -9.48
N PHE A 98 6.30 10.20 -9.12
CA PHE A 98 6.65 8.86 -8.67
C PHE A 98 7.63 8.17 -9.64
N LYS A 99 7.37 8.29 -10.95
CA LYS A 99 8.27 7.74 -11.97
C LYS A 99 9.65 8.42 -11.95
N GLN A 100 9.71 9.75 -11.82
CA GLN A 100 10.97 10.49 -11.72
C GLN A 100 11.75 10.13 -10.45
N ASP A 101 11.06 10.02 -9.31
CA ASP A 101 11.65 9.60 -8.04
C ASP A 101 12.26 8.20 -8.18
N PHE A 102 11.51 7.28 -8.80
CA PHE A 102 12.00 5.93 -9.09
C PHE A 102 13.24 5.91 -10.01
N GLU A 103 13.26 6.76 -11.05
CA GLU A 103 14.39 6.87 -11.99
C GLU A 103 15.63 7.56 -11.37
N THR A 104 15.46 8.32 -10.29
CA THR A 104 16.55 8.99 -9.56
C THR A 104 17.08 8.18 -8.39
N LEU A 105 16.49 7.01 -8.10
CA LEU A 105 17.03 6.10 -7.10
C LEU A 105 18.49 5.76 -7.39
N SER A 106 19.29 5.73 -6.33
CA SER A 106 20.68 5.31 -6.43
C SER A 106 20.77 3.89 -7.02
N PRO A 107 21.74 3.60 -7.89
CA PRO A 107 21.90 2.26 -8.44
C PRO A 107 21.95 1.21 -7.33
N SER A 108 20.99 0.28 -7.33
CA SER A 108 20.98 -0.86 -6.42
C SER A 108 21.74 -2.04 -7.03
N LEU A 109 22.30 -2.89 -6.18
CA LEU A 109 22.83 -4.19 -6.58
C LEU A 109 21.70 -5.17 -6.95
N HIS A 110 20.47 -4.89 -6.52
CA HIS A 110 19.27 -5.66 -6.81
C HIS A 110 18.49 -5.04 -7.96
N ALA A 111 17.70 -5.85 -8.67
CA ALA A 111 16.72 -5.28 -9.59
C ALA A 111 15.63 -4.56 -8.79
N GLN A 112 15.21 -3.39 -9.24
CA GLN A 112 14.16 -2.62 -8.59
C GLN A 112 12.93 -2.61 -9.48
N PHE A 113 11.75 -2.76 -8.88
CA PHE A 113 10.49 -2.54 -9.58
C PHE A 113 9.50 -1.82 -8.67
N ALA A 114 8.53 -1.17 -9.30
CA ALA A 114 7.43 -0.49 -8.63
C ALA A 114 6.16 -0.60 -9.45
N PHE A 115 5.01 -0.44 -8.79
CA PHE A 115 3.74 -0.20 -9.47
C PHE A 115 3.43 1.27 -9.37
N GLN A 116 3.36 1.96 -10.51
CA GLN A 116 2.94 3.34 -10.54
C GLN A 116 1.48 3.43 -10.03
N PRO A 117 1.20 4.23 -9.01
CA PRO A 117 -0.17 4.43 -8.53
C PRO A 117 -1.05 4.99 -9.65
N THR A 118 -2.31 4.54 -9.71
CA THR A 118 -3.31 5.04 -10.66
C THR A 118 -4.56 5.54 -9.94
N ALA A 119 -5.34 6.37 -10.64
CA ALA A 119 -6.63 6.86 -10.14
C ALA A 119 -7.58 5.68 -9.81
N GLU A 120 -7.60 4.66 -10.66
CA GLU A 120 -8.45 3.48 -10.54
C GLU A 120 -8.02 2.59 -9.36
N TRP A 121 -6.72 2.44 -9.15
CA TRP A 121 -6.21 1.75 -7.96
C TRP A 121 -6.60 2.49 -6.68
N CYS A 122 -6.43 3.82 -6.66
CA CYS A 122 -6.80 4.66 -5.52
C CYS A 122 -8.31 4.54 -5.22
N ARG A 123 -9.15 4.70 -6.27
CA ARG A 123 -10.59 4.52 -6.18
C ARG A 123 -10.95 3.15 -5.63
N TYR A 124 -10.35 2.09 -6.14
CA TYR A 124 -10.58 0.72 -5.63
C TYR A 124 -10.29 0.60 -4.14
N GLN A 125 -9.20 1.20 -3.64
CA GLN A 125 -8.91 1.17 -2.20
C GLN A 125 -9.98 1.90 -1.36
N MET A 126 -10.53 3.00 -1.88
CA MET A 126 -11.55 3.80 -1.19
C MET A 126 -12.92 3.13 -1.18
N ILE A 127 -13.32 2.54 -2.31
CA ILE A 127 -14.67 1.96 -2.45
C ILE A 127 -14.78 0.51 -1.97
N ARG A 128 -13.66 -0.15 -1.65
CA ARG A 128 -13.64 -1.58 -1.28
C ARG A 128 -14.65 -1.94 -0.20
N ASP A 129 -14.86 -1.04 0.75
CA ASP A 129 -15.73 -1.26 1.91
C ASP A 129 -17.00 -0.37 1.85
N GLN A 130 -17.33 0.23 0.69
CA GLN A 130 -18.43 1.19 0.51
C GLN A 130 -19.82 0.62 0.84
N GLU A 131 -20.01 -0.68 0.62
CA GLU A 131 -21.27 -1.39 0.87
C GLU A 131 -21.46 -1.72 2.36
N SER A 132 -20.51 -1.35 3.23
CA SER A 132 -20.67 -1.49 4.66
C SER A 132 -21.89 -0.69 5.13
N PRO A 133 -22.79 -1.29 5.95
CA PRO A 133 -23.94 -0.56 6.50
C PRO A 133 -23.57 0.74 7.22
N VAL A 134 -22.36 0.80 7.80
CA VAL A 134 -21.84 2.01 8.46
C VAL A 134 -21.67 3.15 7.45
N TYR A 135 -21.09 2.89 6.27
CA TYR A 135 -20.89 3.91 5.23
C TYR A 135 -22.16 4.26 4.49
N VAL A 136 -23.04 3.29 4.27
CA VAL A 136 -24.33 3.58 3.64
C VAL A 136 -25.16 4.52 4.53
N ALA A 137 -25.10 4.34 5.86
CA ALA A 137 -25.81 5.21 6.81
C ALA A 137 -25.14 6.58 7.00
N SER A 138 -23.81 6.62 6.98
CA SER A 138 -23.04 7.85 7.18
C SER A 138 -21.77 7.84 6.32
N PRO A 139 -21.86 8.26 5.05
CA PRO A 139 -20.71 8.25 4.14
C PRO A 139 -19.58 9.16 4.63
N PRO A 140 -18.30 8.72 4.58
CA PRO A 140 -17.17 9.57 4.89
C PRO A 140 -17.06 10.74 3.92
N LYS A 141 -16.75 11.93 4.45
CA LYS A 141 -16.68 13.17 3.66
C LYS A 141 -15.29 13.41 3.09
N PHE A 142 -14.25 13.02 3.82
CA PHE A 142 -12.87 13.36 3.49
C PHE A 142 -12.04 12.10 3.29
N TRP A 143 -11.21 12.07 2.25
CA TRP A 143 -10.45 10.88 1.86
C TRP A 143 -8.95 11.19 1.69
N GLY A 144 -8.58 12.44 1.90
CA GLY A 144 -7.20 12.90 1.86
C GLY A 144 -7.04 14.29 2.47
N ALA A 145 -5.80 14.69 2.60
CA ALA A 145 -5.40 16.05 2.93
C ALA A 145 -4.19 16.42 2.08
N ARG A 146 -4.07 17.69 1.71
CA ARG A 146 -2.87 18.21 1.02
C ARG A 146 -2.46 19.57 1.54
N ILE A 147 -1.20 19.91 1.29
CA ILE A 147 -0.60 21.21 1.57
C ILE A 147 0.37 21.58 0.44
N GLN A 148 0.45 22.87 0.12
CA GLN A 148 1.45 23.39 -0.80
C GLN A 148 2.81 23.47 -0.08
N HIS A 149 3.85 22.84 -0.63
CA HIS A 149 5.20 22.88 -0.10
C HIS A 149 6.18 23.30 -1.19
N GLY A 150 6.54 24.59 -1.22
CA GLY A 150 7.33 25.16 -2.30
C GLY A 150 6.62 25.03 -3.65
N SER A 151 7.24 24.36 -4.62
CA SER A 151 6.64 24.06 -5.94
C SER A 151 5.88 22.73 -5.98
N GLU A 152 5.78 22.02 -4.85
CA GLU A 152 5.23 20.67 -4.76
C GLU A 152 3.95 20.62 -3.93
N ILE A 153 3.16 19.58 -4.14
CA ILE A 153 1.99 19.28 -3.33
C ILE A 153 2.35 18.07 -2.49
N HIS A 154 2.33 18.23 -1.18
CA HIS A 154 2.43 17.12 -0.24
C HIS A 154 1.02 16.71 0.18
N TYR A 155 0.81 15.42 0.39
CA TYR A 155 -0.51 14.88 0.66
C TYR A 155 -0.47 13.56 1.43
N ILE A 156 -1.58 13.25 2.09
CA ILE A 156 -1.91 11.92 2.61
C ILE A 156 -3.29 11.56 2.07
N VAL A 157 -3.43 10.35 1.51
CA VAL A 157 -4.70 9.78 1.08
C VAL A 157 -4.98 8.54 1.91
N TRP A 158 -6.23 8.36 2.33
CA TRP A 158 -6.62 7.25 3.20
C TRP A 158 -7.90 6.56 2.74
N THR A 159 -8.12 5.37 3.30
CA THR A 159 -9.37 4.62 3.20
C THR A 159 -9.84 4.23 4.59
N TYR A 160 -11.12 4.02 4.72
CA TYR A 160 -11.74 3.68 5.98
C TYR A 160 -12.03 2.18 6.05
N ARG A 161 -11.77 1.56 7.21
CA ARG A 161 -12.13 0.17 7.52
C ARG A 161 -13.25 0.13 8.55
N PRO A 162 -14.51 -0.06 8.11
CA PRO A 162 -15.65 -0.08 8.99
C PRO A 162 -15.81 -1.52 9.50
N SER A 163 -14.92 -1.96 10.40
CA SER A 163 -15.01 -3.31 10.97
C SER A 163 -15.51 -3.27 12.41
N ASN A 164 -16.34 -4.26 12.76
CA ASN A 164 -16.70 -4.56 14.15
C ASN A 164 -15.57 -5.27 14.92
N ASP A 165 -14.46 -5.65 14.27
CA ASP A 165 -13.32 -6.35 14.88
C ASP A 165 -12.02 -6.23 14.03
N PRO A 166 -10.84 -5.88 14.58
CA PRO A 166 -10.58 -5.22 15.86
C PRO A 166 -10.46 -3.71 15.64
N ALA A 167 -11.46 -2.97 16.12
CA ALA A 167 -11.62 -1.51 16.05
C ALA A 167 -11.75 -0.88 14.63
N PRO A 168 -12.66 0.09 14.45
CA PRO A 168 -12.73 0.86 13.22
C PRO A 168 -11.42 1.64 13.07
N LYS A 169 -10.77 1.47 11.91
CA LYS A 169 -9.49 2.10 11.60
C LYS A 169 -9.49 2.80 10.24
N VAL A 170 -8.66 3.83 10.10
CA VAL A 170 -8.31 4.42 8.82
C VAL A 170 -6.95 3.90 8.39
N ILE A 171 -6.79 3.59 7.11
CA ILE A 171 -5.51 3.13 6.54
C ILE A 171 -5.03 4.17 5.53
N MET A 172 -3.83 4.70 5.71
CA MET A 172 -3.19 5.61 4.75
C MET A 172 -2.72 4.86 3.51
N VAL A 173 -3.41 5.00 2.40
CA VAL A 173 -3.14 4.22 1.18
C VAL A 173 -2.00 4.78 0.36
N HIS A 174 -1.75 6.08 0.43
CA HIS A 174 -0.64 6.71 -0.26
C HIS A 174 -0.32 8.06 0.36
N LEU A 175 0.93 8.49 0.29
CA LEU A 175 1.34 9.80 0.75
C LEU A 175 2.55 10.30 -0.03
N ARG A 176 2.70 11.61 -0.07
CA ARG A 176 3.95 12.31 -0.37
C ARG A 176 4.16 13.34 0.71
N ALA A 177 5.21 13.18 1.51
CA ALA A 177 5.52 14.09 2.59
C ALA A 177 6.98 13.95 3.00
N THR A 178 7.55 15.05 3.48
CA THR A 178 8.74 15.06 4.33
C THR A 178 8.35 14.78 5.78
N SER A 179 9.31 14.55 6.67
CA SER A 179 9.04 14.38 8.11
C SER A 179 8.24 15.55 8.70
N GLU A 180 8.55 16.79 8.29
CA GLU A 180 7.85 18.01 8.74
C GLU A 180 6.40 18.05 8.23
N THR A 181 6.21 17.93 6.92
CA THR A 181 4.87 18.00 6.33
C THR A 181 4.01 16.80 6.66
N PHE A 182 4.62 15.63 6.94
CA PHE A 182 3.92 14.46 7.46
C PHE A 182 3.25 14.79 8.79
N ALA A 183 3.98 15.39 9.75
CA ALA A 183 3.41 15.74 11.04
C ALA A 183 2.25 16.76 10.92
N ILE A 184 2.34 17.71 9.97
CA ILE A 184 1.28 18.68 9.69
C ILE A 184 0.04 17.98 9.08
N LEU A 185 0.23 17.22 8.01
CA LEU A 185 -0.86 16.50 7.32
C LEU A 185 -1.49 15.42 8.20
N PHE A 186 -0.71 14.80 9.08
CA PHE A 186 -1.20 13.77 10.00
C PHE A 186 -2.21 14.31 11.01
N LYS A 187 -2.10 15.59 11.42
CA LYS A 187 -3.13 16.25 12.23
C LYS A 187 -4.48 16.31 11.51
N ALA A 188 -4.49 16.46 10.19
CA ALA A 188 -5.71 16.40 9.39
C ALA A 188 -6.36 15.01 9.44
N VAL A 189 -5.54 13.95 9.37
CA VAL A 189 -6.00 12.58 9.55
C VAL A 189 -6.62 12.40 10.93
N ILE A 190 -5.93 12.82 12.01
CA ILE A 190 -6.45 12.74 13.38
C ILE A 190 -7.79 13.48 13.51
N LEU A 191 -7.89 14.71 13.00
CA LEU A 191 -9.10 15.53 13.06
C LEU A 191 -10.30 14.80 12.43
N VAL A 192 -10.11 14.27 11.21
CA VAL A 192 -11.16 13.55 10.48
C VAL A 192 -11.54 12.27 11.22
N VAL A 193 -10.55 11.48 11.62
CA VAL A 193 -10.72 10.20 12.29
C VAL A 193 -11.44 10.36 13.64
N GLN A 194 -11.14 11.42 14.40
CA GLN A 194 -11.86 11.80 15.61
C GLN A 194 -13.33 12.14 15.32
N SER A 195 -13.58 12.97 14.31
CA SER A 195 -14.94 13.38 13.94
C SER A 195 -15.82 12.20 13.50
N GLU A 196 -15.19 11.18 12.90
CA GLU A 196 -15.84 9.96 12.42
C GLU A 196 -15.81 8.82 13.44
N LYS A 197 -15.27 9.05 14.65
CA LYS A 197 -15.24 8.08 15.77
C LYS A 197 -14.44 6.80 15.48
N TYR A 198 -13.43 6.92 14.62
CA TYR A 198 -12.44 5.89 14.40
C TYR A 198 -11.39 5.92 15.52
N GLN A 199 -10.81 4.75 15.83
CA GLN A 199 -9.94 4.61 17.00
C GLN A 199 -8.47 4.42 16.65
N LEU A 200 -8.20 3.97 15.44
CA LEU A 200 -6.86 3.63 14.97
C LEU A 200 -6.59 4.26 13.61
N ILE A 201 -5.34 4.64 13.41
CA ILE A 201 -4.79 4.98 12.10
C ILE A 201 -3.67 3.99 11.81
N GLU A 202 -3.60 3.48 10.59
CA GLU A 202 -2.61 2.50 10.16
C GLU A 202 -1.96 2.95 8.84
N ALA A 203 -0.68 2.67 8.68
CA ALA A 203 0.04 2.83 7.42
C ALA A 203 1.02 1.68 7.25
N TRP A 204 1.11 1.12 6.06
CA TRP A 204 1.92 -0.06 5.75
C TRP A 204 3.19 0.37 5.02
N ASN A 205 4.31 -0.19 5.47
CA ASN A 205 5.61 -0.12 4.80
C ASN A 205 5.98 1.29 4.33
N MET A 206 5.76 2.28 5.20
CA MET A 206 6.18 3.66 4.94
C MET A 206 7.70 3.74 4.82
N ASP A 207 8.17 4.77 4.12
CA ASP A 207 9.60 5.01 3.95
C ASP A 207 10.32 5.10 5.30
N SER A 208 11.51 4.50 5.35
CA SER A 208 12.44 4.61 6.48
C SER A 208 12.76 6.06 6.86
N GLU A 209 12.73 6.99 5.91
CA GLU A 209 12.94 8.41 6.17
C GLU A 209 11.88 9.02 7.10
N LEU A 210 10.68 8.43 7.14
CA LEU A 210 9.57 8.90 7.97
C LEU A 210 9.57 8.27 9.38
N GLU A 211 10.48 7.35 9.70
CA GLU A 211 10.49 6.67 11.00
C GLU A 211 10.56 7.63 12.20
N GLY A 212 11.37 8.68 12.08
CA GLY A 212 11.44 9.73 13.11
C GLY A 212 10.09 10.42 13.30
N ALA A 213 9.45 10.83 12.21
CA ALA A 213 8.15 11.48 12.24
C ALA A 213 7.02 10.57 12.75
N ILE A 214 7.09 9.27 12.46
CA ILE A 214 6.18 8.26 13.04
C ILE A 214 6.30 8.27 14.57
N GLY A 215 7.52 8.20 15.10
CA GLY A 215 7.75 8.23 16.54
C GLY A 215 7.28 9.53 17.20
N GLU A 216 7.59 10.67 16.60
CA GLU A 216 7.19 12.00 17.08
C GLU A 216 5.68 12.21 17.10
N THR A 217 4.97 11.60 16.15
CA THR A 217 3.49 11.63 16.09
C THR A 217 2.82 10.56 16.97
N GLY A 218 3.61 9.80 17.74
CA GLY A 218 3.11 8.78 18.68
C GLY A 218 2.81 7.43 18.04
N GLY A 219 3.30 7.18 16.83
CA GLY A 219 3.13 5.93 16.11
C GLY A 219 4.02 4.82 16.63
N ARG A 220 3.50 3.60 16.66
CA ARG A 220 4.26 2.38 16.93
C ARG A 220 4.55 1.63 15.65
N LEU A 221 5.74 1.04 15.57
CA LEU A 221 6.16 0.22 14.44
C LEU A 221 6.20 -1.26 14.85
N TYR A 222 5.65 -2.13 14.02
CA TYR A 222 5.70 -3.58 14.23
C TYR A 222 5.60 -4.35 12.90
N GLU A 223 5.97 -5.63 12.94
CA GLU A 223 5.79 -6.56 11.81
C GLU A 223 4.37 -7.15 11.85
N ARG A 224 3.57 -6.88 10.81
CA ARG A 224 2.21 -7.45 10.73
C ARG A 224 2.26 -8.93 10.34
N THR A 225 1.26 -9.68 10.80
CA THR A 225 1.13 -11.13 10.54
C THR A 225 0.01 -11.48 9.55
N GLY A 226 -0.84 -10.52 9.20
CA GLY A 226 -1.93 -10.66 8.24
C GLY A 226 -1.83 -9.64 7.11
N GLN A 227 -2.49 -9.92 5.98
CA GLN A 227 -2.42 -9.08 4.78
C GLN A 227 -0.96 -8.84 4.32
N LEU A 228 -0.17 -9.92 4.33
CA LEU A 228 1.27 -9.86 4.05
C LEU A 228 1.49 -9.62 2.54
N PRO A 229 2.23 -8.57 2.14
CA PRO A 229 2.61 -8.41 0.74
C PRO A 229 3.54 -9.55 0.37
N ALA A 230 3.28 -10.17 -0.76
CA ALA A 230 4.10 -11.23 -1.28
C ALA A 230 4.38 -10.99 -2.76
N LEU A 231 5.62 -11.12 -3.16
CA LEU A 231 6.04 -11.02 -4.55
C LEU A 231 6.53 -12.37 -5.06
N LYS A 232 6.36 -12.58 -6.36
CA LYS A 232 7.05 -13.62 -7.11
C LYS A 232 7.77 -12.95 -8.28
N TRP A 233 9.09 -13.06 -8.27
CA TRP A 233 9.94 -12.66 -9.39
C TRP A 233 10.16 -13.83 -10.35
N TYR A 234 10.07 -13.55 -11.65
CA TYR A 234 10.30 -14.51 -12.73
C TYR A 234 11.45 -14.08 -13.66
N GLY A 235 12.17 -13.00 -13.32
CA GLY A 235 13.36 -12.57 -14.04
C GLY A 235 14.61 -13.38 -13.65
N THR A 236 15.73 -13.04 -14.26
CA THR A 236 17.02 -13.73 -14.07
C THR A 236 17.78 -13.25 -12.82
N GLU A 237 17.42 -12.08 -12.32
CA GLU A 237 18.01 -11.45 -11.15
C GLU A 237 17.61 -12.20 -9.88
N LYS A 238 18.58 -12.41 -8.99
CA LYS A 238 18.39 -13.20 -7.77
C LYS A 238 17.67 -12.43 -6.68
N GLU A 239 17.96 -11.13 -6.59
CA GLU A 239 17.48 -10.24 -5.55
C GLU A 239 16.75 -9.08 -6.21
N VAL A 240 15.58 -8.76 -5.64
CA VAL A 240 14.66 -7.80 -6.22
C VAL A 240 13.99 -7.00 -5.11
N ASP A 241 14.00 -5.68 -5.26
CA ASP A 241 13.37 -4.76 -4.34
C ASP A 241 12.05 -4.23 -4.93
N TRP A 242 10.97 -4.37 -4.17
CA TRP A 242 9.69 -3.74 -4.48
C TRP A 242 9.62 -2.36 -3.85
N VAL A 243 9.87 -1.33 -4.66
CA VAL A 243 9.79 0.07 -4.26
C VAL A 243 8.34 0.54 -4.24
N GLY A 244 7.98 1.34 -3.23
CA GLY A 244 6.61 1.87 -3.09
C GLY A 244 5.58 0.79 -2.75
N ASN A 245 5.97 -0.25 -2.00
CA ASN A 245 5.06 -1.24 -1.44
C ASN A 245 4.32 -0.72 -0.18
N ASN A 246 3.98 0.57 -0.17
CA ASN A 246 3.22 1.19 0.91
C ASN A 246 1.72 1.10 0.66
N LYS A 247 0.93 1.07 1.73
CA LYS A 247 -0.53 0.99 1.67
C LYS A 247 -1.23 1.42 2.95
#